data_AF-A0A950HMF8-F1
#
_entry.id   AF-A0A950HMF8-F1
#
_cell.length_a   1.000
_cell.length_b   1.000
_cell.length_c   1.000
_cell.angle_alpha   90.00
_cell.angle_beta   90.00
_cell.angle_gamma   90.00
#
_symmetry.space_group_name_H-M   'P 1'
#
loop_
_entity.id
_entity.type
_entity.pdbx_description
1 polymer ?
#
loop_
_entity_poly.entity_id
_entity_poly.type
_entity_poly.pdbx_seq_one_letter_code
_entity_poly.pdbx_strand_id
1 'polypeptide(L)'
;MSEESESSRVRGVDADLDLMFAAVEALRELASDPDSAQDSARVYDFSIRWGTLLHGRLERLAHYHRRGELAPPEQERYQSLRSELRRSLPLVRRLGLACPRVALGDAERQG
;
A
#
# COMPACT_ATOMS: atom_id res chain seq x y z
N MET A 1 -15.72 -25.97 -26.18
CA MET A 1 -14.92 -26.03 -24.95
C MET A 1 -13.79 -25.05 -25.14
N SER A 2 -13.85 -23.92 -24.45
CA SER A 2 -12.79 -22.91 -24.41
C SER A 2 -12.54 -22.60 -22.93
N GLU A 3 -11.97 -23.58 -22.24
CA GLU A 3 -11.42 -23.43 -20.90
C GLU A 3 -9.90 -23.22 -21.04
N GLU A 4 -9.52 -22.15 -21.72
CA GLU A 4 -8.12 -21.73 -21.77
C GLU A 4 -7.98 -20.42 -20.99
N SER A 5 -7.19 -20.51 -19.92
CA SER A 5 -6.61 -19.41 -19.14
C SER A 5 -7.39 -18.87 -17.93
N GLU A 6 -7.73 -19.74 -16.97
CA GLU A 6 -7.94 -19.34 -15.56
C GLU A 6 -6.77 -19.73 -14.63
N SER A 7 -5.62 -20.11 -15.19
CA SER A 7 -4.52 -20.76 -14.47
C SER A 7 -3.40 -19.85 -13.97
N SER A 8 -3.54 -18.51 -13.98
CA SER A 8 -2.50 -17.65 -13.40
C SER A 8 -3.03 -16.40 -12.72
N ARG A 9 -4.10 -16.51 -11.91
CA ARG A 9 -4.35 -15.47 -10.92
C ARG A 9 -3.28 -15.57 -9.85
N VAL A 10 -2.52 -14.49 -9.71
CA VAL A 10 -1.52 -14.37 -8.66
C VAL A 10 -2.22 -14.37 -7.31
N ARG A 11 -1.87 -15.35 -6.46
CA ARG A 11 -2.57 -15.55 -5.18
C ARG A 11 -2.16 -14.51 -4.14
N GLY A 12 -3.12 -14.11 -3.31
CA GLY A 12 -2.88 -13.26 -2.15
C GLY A 12 -2.76 -11.77 -2.46
N VAL A 13 -3.13 -11.33 -3.65
CA VAL A 13 -3.21 -9.90 -4.02
C VAL A 13 -4.25 -9.19 -3.16
N ASP A 14 -5.47 -9.73 -3.06
CA ASP A 14 -6.51 -9.13 -2.22
C ASP A 14 -6.08 -9.02 -0.76
N ALA A 15 -5.45 -10.06 -0.21
CA ALA A 15 -4.95 -10.03 1.16
C ALA A 15 -3.86 -8.96 1.37
N ASP A 16 -2.96 -8.78 0.40
CA ASP A 16 -1.98 -7.70 0.47
C ASP A 16 -2.63 -6.32 0.38
N LEU A 17 -3.63 -6.15 -0.49
CA LEU A 17 -4.40 -4.91 -0.61
C LEU A 17 -5.12 -4.59 0.70
N ASP A 18 -5.80 -5.57 1.30
CA ASP A 18 -6.52 -5.42 2.57
C ASP A 18 -5.57 -5.00 3.69
N LEU A 19 -4.41 -5.67 3.82
CA LEU A 19 -3.40 -5.32 4.81
C LEU A 19 -2.86 -3.90 4.60
N MET A 20 -2.64 -3.49 3.36
CA MET A 20 -2.16 -2.15 3.04
C MET A 20 -3.19 -1.06 3.33
N PHE A 21 -4.47 -1.29 2.98
CA PHE A 21 -5.54 -0.36 3.32
C PHE A 21 -5.72 -0.24 4.83
N ALA A 22 -5.73 -1.36 5.56
CA ALA A 22 -5.81 -1.35 7.01
C ALA A 22 -4.63 -0.58 7.65
N ALA A 23 -3.42 -0.71 7.11
CA ALA A 23 -2.27 0.04 7.61
C ALA A 23 -2.36 1.54 7.32
N VAL A 24 -2.93 1.94 6.18
CA VAL A 24 -3.20 3.36 5.89
C VAL A 24 -4.24 3.94 6.83
N GLU A 25 -5.28 3.18 7.17
CA GLU A 25 -6.28 3.61 8.15
C GLU A 25 -5.68 3.73 9.55
N ALA A 26 -4.94 2.73 10.00
CA ALA A 26 -4.24 2.76 11.29
C ALA A 26 -3.23 3.93 11.38
N LEU A 27 -2.59 4.31 10.26
CA LEU A 27 -1.76 5.52 10.20
C LEU A 27 -2.59 6.79 10.47
N ARG A 28 -3.79 6.89 9.90
CA ARG A 28 -4.69 8.04 10.11
C ARG A 28 -5.17 8.11 11.54
N GLU A 29 -5.58 6.98 12.09
CA GLU A 29 -5.99 6.87 13.49
C GLU A 29 -4.86 7.31 14.43
N LEU A 30 -3.66 6.73 14.28
CA LEU A 30 -2.47 7.10 15.05
C LEU A 30 -2.14 8.59 14.93
N ALA A 31 -2.29 9.16 13.74
CA ALA A 31 -2.02 10.57 13.48
C ALA A 31 -3.14 11.51 13.98
N SER A 32 -4.36 11.02 14.15
CA SER A 32 -5.52 11.83 14.56
C SER A 32 -5.54 12.12 16.06
N ASP A 33 -4.94 11.24 16.85
CA ASP A 33 -4.83 11.36 18.30
C ASP A 33 -3.45 11.95 18.70
N PRO A 34 -3.40 13.18 19.24
CA PRO A 34 -2.14 13.80 19.68
C PRO A 34 -1.38 12.97 20.72
N ASP A 35 -2.07 12.30 21.64
CA ASP A 35 -1.44 11.54 22.70
C ASP A 35 -0.76 10.29 22.11
N SER A 36 -1.46 9.57 21.23
CA SER A 36 -0.88 8.42 20.52
C SER A 36 0.24 8.83 19.56
N ALA A 37 0.15 10.00 18.91
CA ALA A 37 1.18 10.50 18.01
C ALA A 37 2.47 10.96 18.74
N GLN A 38 2.37 11.31 20.02
CA GLN A 38 3.50 11.69 20.87
C GLN A 38 4.09 10.50 21.64
N ASP A 39 3.33 9.41 21.78
CA ASP A 39 3.82 8.16 22.37
C ASP A 39 4.86 7.50 21.44
N SER A 40 6.13 7.66 21.82
CA SER A 40 7.27 7.17 21.05
C SER A 40 7.28 5.64 20.92
N ALA A 41 6.76 4.90 21.90
CA ALA A 41 6.69 3.44 21.82
C ALA A 41 5.65 2.99 20.80
N ARG A 42 4.46 3.62 20.81
CA ARG A 42 3.41 3.35 19.81
C ARG A 42 3.85 3.70 18.39
N VAL A 43 4.47 4.87 18.21
CA VAL A 43 4.98 5.29 16.91
C VAL A 43 6.09 4.35 16.43
N TYR A 44 6.99 3.92 17.31
CA TYR A 44 8.03 2.96 16.98
C TYR A 44 7.45 1.60 16.55
N ASP A 45 6.52 1.03 17.33
CA ASP A 45 5.88 -0.25 17.00
C ASP A 45 5.09 -0.18 15.68
N PHE A 46 4.45 0.96 15.41
CA PHE A 46 3.82 1.21 14.12
C PHE A 46 4.87 1.29 13.00
N SER A 47 5.99 1.98 13.21
CA SER A 47 7.04 2.16 12.19
C SER A 47 7.62 0.84 11.69
N ILE A 48 7.82 -0.14 12.58
CA ILE A 48 8.34 -1.47 12.23
C ILE A 48 7.34 -2.22 11.35
N ARG A 49 6.05 -2.22 11.74
CA ARG A 49 4.99 -2.87 10.97
C ARG A 49 4.78 -2.21 9.62
N TRP A 50 4.74 -0.87 9.60
CA TRP A 50 4.63 -0.06 8.39
C TRP A 50 5.77 -0.35 7.42
N GLY A 51 7.03 -0.32 7.88
CA GLY A 51 8.20 -0.63 7.06
C GLY A 51 8.16 -2.04 6.47
N THR A 52 7.70 -3.02 7.24
CA THR A 52 7.53 -4.42 6.78
C THR A 52 6.48 -4.52 5.66
N LEU A 53 5.35 -3.84 5.81
CA LEU A 53 4.30 -3.83 4.79
C LEU A 53 4.75 -3.14 3.50
N LEU A 54 5.49 -2.03 3.60
CA LEU A 54 6.04 -1.34 2.44
C LEU A 54 7.03 -2.21 1.65
N HIS A 55 8.03 -2.79 2.32
CA HIS A 55 9.07 -3.56 1.64
C HIS A 55 8.60 -4.95 1.19
N GLY A 56 7.57 -5.50 1.84
CA GLY A 56 7.03 -6.81 1.49
C GLY A 56 5.83 -6.73 0.55
N ARG A 57 4.72 -6.18 1.06
CA ARG A 57 3.41 -6.26 0.40
C ARG A 57 3.29 -5.24 -0.72
N LEU A 58 3.66 -3.98 -0.46
CA LEU A 58 3.53 -2.92 -1.45
C LEU A 58 4.46 -3.13 -2.66
N GLU A 59 5.72 -3.53 -2.44
CA GLU A 59 6.64 -3.88 -3.54
C GLU A 59 6.11 -5.06 -4.36
N ARG A 60 5.51 -6.07 -3.72
CA ARG A 60 4.91 -7.21 -4.41
C ARG A 60 3.70 -6.80 -5.26
N LEU A 61 2.81 -5.96 -4.73
CA LEU A 61 1.68 -5.40 -5.49
C LEU A 61 2.17 -4.57 -6.68
N ALA A 62 3.20 -3.73 -6.49
CA ALA A 62 3.80 -2.96 -7.57
C ALA A 62 4.44 -3.85 -8.65
N HIS A 63 5.04 -4.97 -8.25
CA HIS A 63 5.59 -5.96 -9.18
C HIS A 63 4.50 -6.57 -10.07
N TYR A 64 3.39 -7.04 -9.51
CA TYR A 64 2.27 -7.60 -10.28
C TYR A 64 1.58 -6.57 -11.17
N HIS A 65 1.38 -5.35 -10.66
CA HIS A 65 0.87 -4.24 -11.45
C HIS A 65 1.72 -3.97 -12.70
N ARG A 66 3.06 -3.86 -12.54
CA ARG A 66 3.96 -3.61 -13.68
C ARG A 66 3.94 -4.72 -14.73
N ARG A 67 3.59 -5.95 -14.34
CA ARG A 67 3.50 -7.11 -15.23
C ARG A 67 2.11 -7.31 -15.84
N GLY A 68 1.13 -6.49 -15.47
CA GLY A 68 -0.26 -6.67 -15.90
C GLY A 68 -0.90 -7.93 -15.32
N GLU A 69 -0.43 -8.39 -14.15
CA GLU A 69 -0.89 -9.64 -13.51
C GLU A 69 -2.01 -9.41 -12.49
N LEU A 70 -2.44 -8.15 -12.30
CA LEU A 70 -3.61 -7.81 -11.50
C LEU A 70 -4.88 -7.95 -12.34
N ALA A 71 -5.89 -8.63 -11.78
CA ALA A 71 -7.22 -8.63 -12.38
C ALA A 71 -7.81 -7.21 -12.40
N PRO A 72 -8.77 -6.89 -13.29
CA PRO A 72 -9.38 -5.57 -13.36
C PRO A 72 -9.84 -4.97 -12.01
N PRO A 73 -10.54 -5.69 -11.11
CA PRO A 73 -10.90 -5.13 -9.81
C PRO A 73 -9.69 -4.90 -8.90
N GLU A 74 -8.67 -5.76 -8.94
CA GLU A 74 -7.44 -5.61 -8.15
C GLU A 74 -6.63 -4.39 -8.62
N GLN A 75 -6.62 -4.15 -9.94
CA GLN A 75 -6.00 -2.99 -10.56
C GLN A 75 -6.64 -1.69 -10.05
N GLU A 76 -7.97 -1.60 -10.07
CA GLU A 76 -8.70 -0.43 -9.55
C GLU A 76 -8.40 -0.20 -8.07
N ARG A 77 -8.44 -1.26 -7.26
CA ARG A 77 -8.12 -1.20 -5.82
C ARG A 77 -6.67 -0.76 -5.59
N TYR A 78 -5.72 -1.26 -6.37
CA TYR A 78 -4.32 -0.85 -6.26
C TYR A 78 -4.10 0.62 -6.62
N GLN A 79 -4.79 1.15 -7.64
CA GLN A 79 -4.73 2.59 -7.95
C GLN A 79 -5.33 3.45 -6.84
N SER A 80 -6.43 3.00 -6.24
CA SER A 80 -7.00 3.62 -5.05
C SER A 80 -5.99 3.62 -3.89
N LEU A 81 -5.34 2.48 -3.62
CA LEU A 81 -4.30 2.38 -2.58
C LEU A 81 -3.15 3.37 -2.82
N ARG A 82 -2.65 3.51 -4.06
CA ARG A 82 -1.60 4.49 -4.39
C ARG A 82 -2.04 5.92 -4.11
N SER A 83 -3.29 6.25 -4.42
CA SER A 83 -3.88 7.56 -4.13
C SER A 83 -3.96 7.83 -2.63
N GLU A 84 -4.39 6.84 -1.85
CA GLU A 84 -4.48 6.94 -0.40
C GLU A 84 -3.09 7.06 0.26
N LEU A 85 -2.11 6.27 -0.19
CA LEU A 85 -0.71 6.38 0.26
C LEU A 85 -0.14 7.76 -0.03
N ARG A 86 -0.41 8.32 -1.22
CA ARG A 86 0.02 9.67 -1.60
C ARG A 86 -0.58 10.73 -0.67
N ARG A 87 -1.89 10.63 -0.39
CA ARG A 87 -2.59 11.54 0.53
C ARG A 87 -2.06 11.46 1.96
N SER A 88 -1.57 10.29 2.38
CA SER A 88 -1.03 10.07 3.72
C SER A 88 0.44 10.43 3.89
N LEU A 89 1.17 10.81 2.82
CA LEU A 89 2.58 11.21 2.91
C LEU A 89 2.88 12.31 3.94
N PRO A 90 2.05 13.35 4.12
CA PRO A 90 2.28 14.35 5.18
C PRO A 90 2.27 13.72 6.58
N LEU A 91 1.40 12.74 6.83
CA LEU A 91 1.31 12.03 8.11
C LEU A 91 2.54 11.14 8.33
N VAL A 92 2.95 10.39 7.30
CA VAL A 92 4.17 9.57 7.29
C VAL A 92 5.39 10.43 7.66
N ARG A 93 5.53 11.60 7.02
CA ARG A 93 6.64 12.52 7.30
C ARG A 93 6.58 13.12 8.69
N ARG A 94 5.39 13.56 9.13
CA ARG A 94 5.19 14.14 10.48
C ARG A 94 5.55 13.16 11.59
N LEU A 95 5.24 11.87 11.39
CA LEU A 95 5.52 10.80 12.34
C LEU A 95 6.92 10.16 12.15
N GLY A 96 7.74 10.65 11.21
CA GLY A 96 9.08 10.10 10.96
C GLY A 96 9.10 8.67 10.41
N LEU A 97 8.03 8.24 9.75
CA LEU A 97 7.87 6.88 9.24
C LEU A 97 8.53 6.69 7.86
N ALA A 98 8.80 5.44 7.50
CA ALA A 98 9.35 5.08 6.20
C ALA A 98 8.41 5.53 5.05
N CYS A 99 8.97 6.14 4.01
CA CYS A 99 8.20 6.51 2.81
C CYS A 99 8.10 5.32 1.83
N PRO A 100 6.95 5.14 1.14
CA PRO A 100 6.84 4.20 0.02
C PRO A 100 7.87 4.51 -1.06
N ARG A 101 8.54 3.47 -1.59
CA ARG A 101 9.53 3.60 -2.67
C ARG A 101 8.94 3.36 -4.07
N VAL A 102 7.78 2.73 -4.12
CA VAL A 102 7.02 2.56 -5.37
C VAL A 102 6.48 3.92 -5.83
N ALA A 103 6.39 4.12 -7.14
CA ALA A 103 5.78 5.32 -7.69
C ALA A 103 4.30 5.39 -7.26
N LEU A 104 3.88 6.50 -6.65
CA LEU A 104 2.49 6.71 -6.20
C LEU A 104 1.68 7.67 -7.10
N GLY A 105 2.31 8.24 -8.12
CA GLY A 105 1.65 9.09 -9.13
C GLY A 105 1.45 8.35 -10.44
N ASP A 106 0.53 8.84 -11.28
CA ASP A 106 0.42 8.38 -12.65
C ASP A 106 1.79 8.55 -13.30
N ALA A 107 2.39 7.44 -13.74
CA ALA A 107 3.53 7.55 -14.62
C ALA A 107 3.00 8.18 -15.89
N GLU A 108 3.15 9.50 -16.04
CA GLU A 108 3.09 10.15 -17.34
C GLU A 108 4.16 9.48 -18.22
N ARG A 109 3.74 8.44 -18.94
CA ARG A 109 4.43 7.86 -20.07
C ARG A 109 3.39 7.31 -21.03
N GLN A 110 2.77 8.20 -21.79
CA GLN A 110 2.45 7.99 -23.21
C GLN A 110 2.63 9.32 -23.94
N GLY A 111 3.71 9.39 -24.71
CA GLY A 111 4.14 10.49 -25.58
C GLY A 111 5.39 10.03 -26.31
#